data_AF-A0A2D5F8D3-F1
#
_entry.id   AF-A0A2D5F8D3-F1
#
_cell.length_a   1.000
_cell.length_b   1.000
_cell.length_c   1.000
_cell.angle_alpha   90.00
_cell.angle_beta   90.00
_cell.angle_gamma   90.00
#
_symmetry.space_group_name_H-M   'P 1'
#
loop_
_entity.id
_entity.type
_entity.pdbx_description
1 polymer ?
#
loop_
_entity_poly.entity_id
_entity_poly.type
_entity_poly.pdbx_seq_one_letter_code
_entity_poly.pdbx_strand_id
1 'polypeptide(L)'
;MAKATKSSTRSVSLKIGTHKSRTGGLTAAGRRKYNRATGSNLKAPQPQGGPRKRSFCARMSGVKGPMKDSKGRPTRKALALRKWKC
;
A
#
# COMPACT_ATOMS: atom_id res chain seq x y z
N MET A 1 33.28 -1.30 14.19
CA MET A 1 32.05 -1.90 14.77
C MET A 1 30.92 -0.88 14.71
N ALA A 2 29.87 -1.11 13.93
CA ALA A 2 28.63 -0.32 14.02
C ALA A 2 27.47 -1.31 14.05
N LYS A 3 26.91 -1.52 15.25
CA LYS A 3 25.74 -2.38 15.44
C LYS A 3 24.54 -1.70 14.78
N ALA A 4 24.02 -2.28 13.70
CA ALA A 4 22.71 -1.93 13.16
C ALA A 4 21.68 -2.14 14.28
N THR A 5 21.15 -1.04 14.82
CA THR A 5 20.08 -1.10 15.82
C THR A 5 18.83 -1.62 15.13
N LYS A 6 18.41 -2.82 15.54
CA LYS A 6 17.13 -3.43 15.16
C LYS A 6 16.02 -2.40 15.34
N SER A 7 15.51 -1.81 14.26
CA SER A 7 14.23 -1.12 14.31
C SER A 7 13.17 -2.20 14.45
N SER A 8 12.89 -2.55 15.70
CA SER A 8 11.68 -3.23 16.12
C SER A 8 10.53 -2.66 15.30
N THR A 9 9.93 -3.52 14.49
CA THR A 9 8.83 -3.25 13.57
C THR A 9 7.67 -2.62 14.33
N ARG A 10 7.71 -1.30 14.54
CA ARG A 10 6.56 -0.52 15.01
C ARG A 10 5.49 -0.63 13.94
N SER A 11 4.59 -1.59 14.11
CA SER A 11 3.42 -1.75 13.29
C SER A 11 2.59 -0.47 13.42
N VAL A 12 2.60 0.36 12.38
CA VAL A 12 1.83 1.60 12.40
C VAL A 12 0.35 1.23 12.44
N SER A 13 -0.33 1.56 13.54
CA SER A 13 -1.77 1.34 13.66
C SER A 13 -2.53 2.19 12.63
N LEU A 14 -3.08 1.54 11.59
CA LEU A 14 -3.78 2.18 10.48
C LEU A 14 -5.24 1.73 10.43
N LYS A 15 -6.18 2.65 10.68
CA LYS A 15 -7.63 2.42 10.69
C LYS A 15 -8.21 2.44 9.27
N ILE A 16 -9.11 1.50 8.97
CA ILE A 16 -9.90 1.50 7.73
C ILE A 16 -10.89 2.66 7.77
N GLY A 17 -11.07 3.36 6.65
CA GLY A 17 -11.88 4.58 6.54
C GLY A 17 -11.05 5.85 6.72
N THR A 18 -10.20 5.92 7.75
CA THR A 18 -9.38 7.11 8.03
C THR A 18 -8.02 7.07 7.33
N HIS A 19 -7.24 5.99 7.55
CA HIS A 19 -5.87 5.86 7.05
C HIS A 19 -5.78 4.97 5.81
N LYS A 20 -6.68 3.99 5.73
CA LYS A 20 -6.79 3.02 4.64
C LYS A 20 -8.13 3.24 3.93
N SER A 21 -8.11 3.51 2.63
CA SER A 21 -9.35 3.64 1.86
C SER A 21 -10.04 2.28 1.68
N ARG A 22 -11.38 2.28 1.67
CA ARG A 22 -12.23 1.13 1.31
C ARG A 22 -12.00 0.70 -0.14
N THR A 23 -11.66 1.63 -1.02
CA THR A 23 -11.34 1.38 -2.44
C THR A 23 -9.89 0.98 -2.70
N GLY A 24 -9.07 0.80 -1.64
CA GLY A 24 -7.65 0.44 -1.79
C GLY A 24 -6.67 1.59 -1.56
N GLY A 25 -5.48 1.24 -1.07
CA GLY A 25 -4.38 2.17 -0.80
C GLY A 25 -4.51 2.96 0.51
N LEU A 26 -3.48 3.78 0.78
CA LEU A 26 -3.44 4.73 1.90
C LEU A 26 -4.06 6.07 1.51
N THR A 27 -4.78 6.69 2.44
CA THR A 27 -5.24 8.08 2.33
C THR A 27 -4.08 9.05 2.59
N ALA A 28 -4.29 10.35 2.37
CA ALA A 28 -3.31 11.36 2.73
C ALA A 28 -2.96 11.31 4.24
N ALA A 29 -3.98 11.18 5.10
CA ALA A 29 -3.79 11.01 6.54
C ALA A 29 -3.02 9.72 6.86
N GLY A 30 -3.29 8.62 6.15
CA GLY A 30 -2.56 7.37 6.32
C GLY A 30 -1.09 7.48 5.95
N ARG A 31 -0.76 8.14 4.83
CA ARG A 31 0.64 8.41 4.43
C ARG A 31 1.35 9.28 5.45
N ARG A 32 0.72 10.37 5.91
CA ARG A 32 1.30 11.23 6.95
C ARG A 32 1.56 10.48 8.26
N LYS A 33 0.58 9.69 8.72
CA LYS A 33 0.75 8.89 9.95
C LYS A 33 1.88 7.88 9.81
N TYR A 34 1.96 7.19 8.66
CA TYR A 34 3.04 6.26 8.39
C TYR A 34 4.40 6.97 8.40
N ASN A 35 4.55 8.02 7.60
CA ASN A 35 5.79 8.81 7.52
C ASN A 35 6.25 9.33 8.88
N ARG A 36 5.32 9.84 9.71
CA ARG A 36 5.62 10.30 11.07
C ARG A 36 6.07 9.17 12.00
N ALA A 37 5.47 7.99 11.87
CA ALA A 37 5.77 6.86 12.75
C ALA A 37 7.06 6.13 12.36
N THR A 38 7.43 6.14 11.09
CA THR A 38 8.56 5.36 10.55
C THR A 38 9.72 6.21 10.04
N GLY A 39 9.58 7.54 10.01
CA GLY A 39 10.55 8.43 9.35
C GLY A 39 10.58 8.29 7.82
N SER A 40 9.58 7.64 7.22
CA SER A 40 9.54 7.39 5.77
C SER A 40 9.06 8.62 4.98
N ASN A 41 9.28 8.61 3.66
CA ASN A 41 8.77 9.63 2.74
C ASN A 41 7.82 9.03 1.69
N LEU A 42 6.71 8.42 2.12
CA LEU A 42 5.70 7.88 1.21
C LEU A 42 5.02 8.99 0.42
N LYS A 43 5.19 8.94 -0.91
CA LYS A 43 4.54 9.83 -1.87
C LYS A 43 3.14 9.34 -2.25
N ALA A 44 2.35 10.21 -2.87
CA ALA A 44 1.04 9.84 -3.39
C ALA A 44 1.14 8.80 -4.53
N PRO A 45 0.20 7.84 -4.62
CA PRO A 45 0.10 6.96 -5.77
C PRO A 45 -0.28 7.77 -7.00
N GLN A 46 0.28 7.42 -8.16
CA GLN A 46 0.00 8.04 -9.45
C GLN A 46 -0.61 6.99 -10.40
N PRO A 47 -1.89 6.61 -10.21
CA PRO A 47 -2.55 5.62 -11.06
C PRO A 47 -2.95 6.17 -12.45
N GLN A 48 -2.84 7.49 -12.65
CA GLN A 48 -3.25 8.16 -13.90
C GLN A 48 -2.29 7.89 -15.07
N GLY A 49 -1.10 7.33 -14.82
CA GLY A 49 -0.13 7.04 -15.87
C GLY A 49 1.31 7.20 -15.40
N GLY A 50 2.24 7.14 -16.36
CA GLY A 50 3.66 7.41 -16.13
C GLY A 50 4.46 6.24 -15.54
N PRO A 51 5.73 6.51 -15.17
CA PRO A 51 6.70 5.47 -14.79
C PRO A 51 6.26 4.69 -13.54
N ARG A 52 5.66 5.37 -12.55
CA ARG A 52 5.17 4.69 -11.33
C ARG A 52 4.08 3.67 -11.60
N LYS A 53 3.14 3.99 -12.50
CA LYS A 53 2.10 3.03 -12.91
C LYS A 53 2.74 1.84 -13.61
N ARG A 54 3.61 2.08 -14.60
CA ARG A 54 4.30 1.02 -15.36
C ARG A 54 5.05 0.07 -14.42
N SER A 55 5.85 0.62 -13.49
CA SER A 55 6.57 -0.17 -12.49
C SER A 55 5.63 -0.92 -11.55
N PHE A 56 4.53 -0.30 -11.09
CA PHE A 56 3.58 -0.97 -10.22
C PHE A 56 2.90 -2.14 -10.93
N CYS A 57 2.39 -1.92 -12.16
CA CYS A 57 1.77 -2.99 -12.95
C CYS A 57 2.74 -4.14 -13.16
N ALA A 58 3.97 -3.87 -13.63
CA ALA A 58 4.98 -4.90 -13.88
C ALA A 58 5.29 -5.75 -12.63
N ARG A 59 5.28 -5.14 -11.44
CA ARG A 59 5.57 -5.84 -10.18
C ARG A 59 4.38 -6.58 -9.59
N MET A 60 3.15 -6.11 -9.86
CA MET A 60 1.96 -6.57 -9.14
C MET A 60 0.97 -7.38 -9.98
N SER A 61 0.91 -7.18 -11.30
CA SER A 61 -0.07 -7.85 -12.16
C SER A 61 0.15 -9.36 -12.23
N GLY A 62 1.40 -9.81 -12.27
CA GLY A 62 1.76 -11.23 -12.34
C GLY A 62 1.86 -11.94 -10.98
N VAL A 63 1.66 -11.23 -9.86
CA VAL A 63 1.76 -11.85 -8.53
C VAL A 63 0.63 -12.86 -8.38
N LYS A 64 0.93 -14.13 -8.08
CA LYS A 64 -0.08 -15.15 -7.77
C LYS A 64 -0.68 -14.87 -6.40
N GLY A 65 -2.01 -15.01 -6.25
CA GLY A 65 -2.68 -14.86 -4.97
C GLY A 65 -4.17 -14.49 -5.09
N PRO A 66 -4.97 -14.78 -4.05
CA PRO A 66 -6.42 -14.72 -4.12
C PRO A 66 -6.93 -13.31 -4.41
N MET A 67 -7.81 -13.20 -5.40
CA MET A 67 -8.46 -11.95 -5.77
C MET A 67 -9.73 -11.70 -4.95
N LYS A 68 -10.30 -12.75 -4.36
CA LYS A 68 -11.45 -12.68 -3.45
C LYS A 68 -11.07 -13.27 -2.09
N ASP A 69 -11.66 -12.74 -1.03
CA ASP A 69 -11.59 -13.33 0.31
C ASP A 69 -12.60 -14.49 0.44
N SER A 70 -12.59 -15.17 1.60
CA SER A 70 -13.52 -16.26 1.91
C SER A 70 -15.00 -15.85 1.91
N LYS A 71 -15.30 -14.55 1.90
CA LYS A 71 -16.65 -13.99 1.82
C LYS A 71 -16.98 -13.45 0.42
N GLY A 72 -16.15 -13.75 -0.58
CA GLY A 72 -16.33 -13.33 -1.98
C GLY A 72 -15.96 -11.87 -2.26
N ARG A 73 -15.48 -11.10 -1.28
CA ARG A 73 -15.14 -9.68 -1.43
C ARG A 73 -13.74 -9.52 -2.02
N PRO A 74 -13.48 -8.46 -2.81
CA PRO A 74 -12.16 -8.23 -3.38
C PRO A 74 -11.10 -8.08 -2.28
N THR A 75 -9.98 -8.80 -2.43
CA THR A 75 -8.85 -8.67 -1.50
C THR A 75 -8.19 -7.29 -1.64
N ARG A 76 -7.32 -6.93 -0.69
CA ARG A 76 -6.56 -5.67 -0.77
C ARG A 76 -5.67 -5.62 -2.01
N LYS A 77 -5.17 -6.77 -2.46
CA LYS A 77 -4.46 -6.92 -3.73
C LYS A 77 -5.37 -6.59 -4.92
N ALA A 78 -6.56 -7.19 -4.98
CA ALA A 78 -7.52 -6.91 -6.05
C ALA A 78 -7.94 -5.43 -6.09
N LEU A 79 -8.17 -4.82 -4.93
CA LEU A 79 -8.46 -3.38 -4.83
C LEU A 79 -7.29 -2.52 -5.30
N ALA A 80 -6.05 -2.92 -5.01
CA ALA A 80 -4.87 -2.21 -5.48
C ALA A 80 -4.74 -2.28 -7.01
N LEU A 81 -4.84 -3.47 -7.61
CA LEU A 81 -4.78 -3.66 -9.06
C LEU A 81 -5.84 -2.82 -9.78
N ARG A 82 -7.11 -2.95 -9.34
CA ARG A 82 -8.23 -2.12 -9.85
C ARG A 82 -7.96 -0.63 -9.80
N LYS A 83 -7.35 -0.14 -8.71
CA LYS A 83 -7.05 1.29 -8.52
C LYS A 83 -5.93 1.79 -9.43
N TRP A 84 -4.94 0.95 -9.68
CA TRP A 84 -3.83 1.28 -10.57
C TRP A 84 -4.13 1.00 -12.05
N LYS A 85 -5.28 0.39 -12.36
CA LYS A 85 -5.68 -0.02 -13.72
C LYS A 85 -4.57 -0.85 -14.37
N CYS A 86 -4.12 -1.81 -13.57
CA CYS A 86 -3.38 -3.00 -13.92
C CYS A 86 -4.32 -4.18 -13.57
#